data_AF-A0A0F8D1F9-F1
#
_entry.id   AF-A0A0F8D1F9-F1
#
_cell.length_a   1.000
_cell.length_b   1.000
_cell.length_c   1.000
_cell.angle_alpha   90.00
_cell.angle_beta   90.00
_cell.angle_gamma   90.00
#
_symmetry.space_group_name_H-M   'P 1'
#
loop_
_entity.id
_entity.type
_entity.pdbx_description
1 polymer ?
#
loop_
_entity_poly.entity_id
_entity_poly.type
_entity_poly.pdbx_seq_one_letter_code
_entity_poly.pdbx_strand_id
1 'polypeptide(L)'
;MKLTLGQVIFKYYFLWQYAQMSWKEMNLWMRLPRHPNIVRFDRVVVDELEGRVVGFTNVYMPGGNLEENRSRAFKLEWLQQLIKVVDDLDLEYGITHQDIAPRNLLIDESTDSIMLFDFNFAARMDCPSPVESEEYVEDRNDIKGVIFTTYEIITQDNSLRNIPHEDQNIDSLTSKIEGQESV
;
A
#
# COMPACT_ATOMS: atom_id res chain seq x y z
N MET A 1 21.42 13.15 23.53
CA MET A 1 20.31 12.97 22.56
C MET A 1 19.54 11.72 22.98
N LYS A 2 18.38 11.86 23.61
CA LYS A 2 17.53 10.69 23.95
C LYS A 2 16.82 10.27 22.66
N LEU A 3 17.24 9.14 22.10
CA LEU A 3 16.43 8.43 21.10
C LEU A 3 15.21 7.91 21.86
N THR A 4 14.05 8.55 21.70
CA THR A 4 12.79 7.87 21.96
C THR A 4 12.73 6.73 20.94
N LEU A 5 13.04 5.51 21.37
CA LEU A 5 12.91 4.30 20.56
C LEU A 5 11.42 4.11 20.27
N GLY A 6 11.00 4.59 19.09
CA GLY A 6 9.72 4.20 18.52
C GLY A 6 9.76 2.71 18.18
N GLN A 7 8.64 2.02 18.32
CA GLN A 7 8.51 0.64 17.86
C GLN A 7 8.63 0.61 16.32
N VAL A 8 9.23 -0.46 15.81
CA VAL A 8 9.41 -0.68 14.38
C VAL A 8 8.94 -2.08 14.01
N ILE A 9 8.53 -2.24 12.75
CA ILE A 9 8.27 -3.55 12.15
C ILE A 9 9.50 -3.93 11.33
N PHE A 10 9.98 -5.16 11.50
CA PHE A 10 11.09 -5.72 10.73
C PHE A 10 10.55 -6.63 9.62
N LYS A 11 10.76 -6.22 8.37
CA LYS A 11 10.54 -7.06 7.18
C LYS A 11 11.86 -7.76 6.84
N TYR A 12 11.87 -9.08 6.89
CA TYR A 12 13.05 -9.92 6.67
C TYR A 12 12.86 -10.88 5.50
N TYR A 13 13.95 -11.25 4.81
CA TYR A 13 13.90 -12.05 3.59
C TYR A 13 14.64 -13.37 3.77
N PHE A 14 13.95 -14.38 4.31
CA PHE A 14 14.59 -15.70 4.51
C PHE A 14 14.62 -16.54 3.23
N LEU A 15 13.66 -16.33 2.33
CA LEU A 15 13.53 -17.10 1.09
C LEU A 15 14.17 -16.34 -0.07
N TRP A 16 15.24 -16.92 -0.62
CA TRP A 16 16.01 -16.33 -1.72
C TRP A 16 15.15 -15.92 -2.92
N GLN A 17 14.08 -16.66 -3.20
CA GLN A 17 13.14 -16.37 -4.30
C GLN A 17 12.45 -14.99 -4.19
N TYR A 18 12.33 -14.41 -2.98
CA TYR A 18 11.72 -13.09 -2.78
C TYR A 18 12.74 -11.98 -2.61
N ALA A 19 14.05 -12.31 -2.53
CA ALA A 19 15.10 -11.34 -2.26
C ALA A 19 15.12 -10.18 -3.27
N GLN A 20 14.83 -10.45 -4.55
CA GLN A 20 14.75 -9.42 -5.59
C GLN A 20 13.56 -8.46 -5.39
N MET A 21 12.35 -8.98 -5.18
CA MET A 21 11.15 -8.16 -4.92
C MET A 21 11.34 -7.29 -3.67
N SER A 22 11.86 -7.91 -2.62
CA SER A 22 12.22 -7.27 -1.38
C SER A 22 13.28 -6.17 -1.54
N TRP A 23 14.32 -6.42 -2.34
CA TRP A 23 15.33 -5.42 -2.66
C TRP A 23 14.72 -4.24 -3.42
N LYS A 24 13.81 -4.50 -4.38
CA LYS A 24 13.08 -3.48 -5.13
C LYS A 24 12.23 -2.61 -4.20
N GLU A 25 11.37 -3.22 -3.37
CA GLU A 25 10.53 -2.54 -2.39
C GLU A 25 11.38 -1.62 -1.51
N MET A 26 12.42 -2.18 -0.90
CA MET A 26 13.34 -1.44 -0.02
C MET A 26 13.97 -0.26 -0.75
N ASN A 27 14.47 -0.45 -1.97
CA ASN A 27 15.13 0.61 -2.73
C ASN A 27 14.18 1.72 -3.17
N LEU A 28 12.95 1.39 -3.54
CA LEU A 28 11.93 2.37 -3.88
C LEU A 28 11.53 3.15 -2.64
N TRP A 29 11.11 2.46 -1.58
CA TRP A 29 10.55 3.08 -0.38
C TRP A 29 11.58 3.94 0.36
N MET A 30 12.84 3.52 0.45
CA MET A 30 13.89 4.32 1.10
C MET A 30 14.21 5.64 0.36
N ARG A 31 13.83 5.77 -0.91
CA ARG A 31 14.08 6.96 -1.75
C ARG A 31 12.86 7.86 -1.90
N LEU A 32 11.69 7.42 -1.45
CA LEU A 32 10.50 8.26 -1.46
C LEU A 32 10.72 9.51 -0.57
N PRO A 33 10.26 10.69 -1.01
CA PRO A 33 10.17 11.86 -0.16
C PRO A 33 9.34 11.56 1.10
N ARG A 34 9.59 12.30 2.18
CA ARG A 34 8.71 12.20 3.35
C ARG A 34 7.32 12.69 2.98
N HIS A 35 6.32 11.84 3.18
CA HIS A 35 4.93 12.14 2.87
C HIS A 35 4.05 11.90 4.12
N PRO A 36 3.06 12.78 4.42
CA PRO A 36 2.22 12.65 5.61
C PRO A 36 1.35 11.39 5.64
N ASN A 37 1.05 10.79 4.49
CA ASN A 37 0.21 9.59 4.36
C ASN A 37 0.97 8.37 3.82
N ILE A 38 2.31 8.34 3.93
CA ILE A 38 3.11 7.14 3.64
C ILE A 38 3.84 6.73 4.92
N VAL A 39 3.76 5.45 5.28
CA VAL A 39 4.48 4.91 6.43
C VAL A 39 5.98 5.13 6.23
N ARG A 40 6.65 5.63 7.27
CA ARG A 40 8.07 6.02 7.17
C ARG A 40 8.97 4.78 7.16
N PHE A 41 9.79 4.66 6.12
CA PHE A 41 10.97 3.80 6.11
C PHE A 41 11.93 4.20 7.25
N ASP A 42 12.38 3.24 8.06
CA ASP A 42 13.27 3.51 9.19
C ASP A 42 14.72 3.20 8.82
N ARG A 43 15.08 1.92 8.66
CA ARG A 43 16.48 1.48 8.51
C ARG A 43 16.62 0.20 7.70
N VAL A 44 17.76 0.05 7.04
CA VAL A 44 18.25 -1.24 6.52
C VAL A 44 18.86 -2.05 7.67
N VAL A 45 18.56 -3.34 7.73
CA VAL A 45 19.10 -4.27 8.72
C VAL A 45 20.14 -5.17 8.06
N VAL A 46 21.31 -5.28 8.69
CA VAL A 46 22.41 -6.12 8.24
C VAL A 46 22.72 -7.19 9.28
N ASP A 47 23.19 -8.36 8.84
CA ASP A 47 23.67 -9.40 9.75
C ASP A 47 25.06 -9.05 10.33
N GLU A 48 25.33 -9.51 11.55
CA GLU A 48 26.59 -9.21 12.25
C GLU A 48 27.79 -10.08 11.80
N LEU A 49 27.54 -11.18 11.07
CA LEU A 49 28.58 -12.16 10.71
C LEU A 49 29.31 -11.78 9.42
N GLU A 50 28.56 -11.40 8.40
CA GLU A 50 29.03 -11.12 7.04
C GLU A 50 28.63 -9.71 6.57
N GLY A 51 27.81 -8.98 7.33
CA GLY A 51 27.36 -7.63 6.96
C GLY A 51 26.38 -7.60 5.79
N ARG A 52 25.70 -8.72 5.49
CA ARG A 52 24.74 -8.78 4.39
C ARG A 52 23.43 -8.13 4.80
N VAL A 53 22.75 -7.52 3.84
CA VAL A 53 21.38 -7.00 4.05
C VAL A 53 20.44 -8.19 4.25
N VAL A 54 19.76 -8.21 5.40
CA VAL A 54 18.78 -9.26 5.75
C VAL A 54 17.34 -8.76 5.70
N GLY A 55 17.15 -7.45 5.63
CA GLY A 55 15.84 -6.83 5.65
C GLY A 55 15.89 -5.33 5.88
N PHE A 56 14.73 -4.78 6.20
CA PHE A 56 14.57 -3.37 6.56
C PHE A 56 13.45 -3.21 7.56
N THR A 57 13.35 -2.01 8.12
CA THR A 57 12.37 -1.65 9.12
C THR A 57 11.57 -0.44 8.67
N ASN A 58 10.31 -0.39 9.11
CA ASN A 58 9.45 0.78 9.03
C ASN A 58 8.85 1.10 10.40
N VAL A 59 8.35 2.32 10.57
CA VAL A 59 7.68 2.72 11.81
C VAL A 59 6.44 1.86 12.04
N TYR A 60 6.28 1.34 13.27
CA TYR A 60 5.08 0.62 13.67
C TYR A 60 3.91 1.58 13.87
N MET A 61 2.76 1.25 13.28
CA MET A 61 1.52 2.00 13.45
C MET A 61 0.54 1.19 14.32
N PRO A 62 0.24 1.63 15.55
CA PRO A 62 -0.61 0.87 16.48
C PRO A 62 -2.07 0.78 16.02
N GLY A 63 -2.54 1.72 15.19
CA GLY A 63 -3.92 1.75 14.71
C GLY A 63 -4.29 0.60 13.76
N GLY A 64 -3.32 -0.24 13.35
CA GLY A 64 -3.55 -1.40 12.49
C GLY A 64 -4.07 -1.03 11.09
N ASN A 65 -4.28 -2.05 10.26
CA ASN A 65 -4.82 -1.87 8.91
C ASN A 65 -6.36 -1.75 8.89
N LEU A 66 -6.90 -1.26 7.77
CA LEU A 66 -8.34 -1.09 7.59
C LEU A 66 -9.08 -2.41 7.27
N GLU A 67 -8.38 -3.48 6.86
CA GLU A 67 -8.99 -4.78 6.57
C GLU A 67 -9.41 -5.53 7.85
N GLU A 68 -8.56 -5.49 8.88
CA GLU A 68 -8.77 -6.19 10.15
C GLU A 68 -9.81 -5.49 11.03
N ASN A 69 -9.82 -4.15 11.04
CA ASN A 69 -10.73 -3.37 11.88
C ASN A 69 -11.99 -2.93 11.13
N ARG A 70 -12.88 -3.89 10.84
CA ARG A 70 -14.14 -3.65 10.13
C ARG A 70 -15.16 -2.81 10.91
N SER A 71 -14.98 -2.65 12.23
CA SER A 71 -15.88 -1.82 13.05
C SER A 71 -15.65 -0.31 12.89
N ARG A 72 -14.53 0.07 12.27
CA ARG A 72 -14.10 1.44 12.10
C ARG A 72 -14.97 2.16 11.08
N ALA A 73 -15.58 3.27 11.50
CA ALA A 73 -16.39 4.09 10.61
C ALA A 73 -15.50 4.74 9.53
N PHE A 74 -15.96 4.66 8.28
CA PHE A 74 -15.35 5.37 7.16
C PHE A 74 -15.42 6.89 7.37
N LYS A 75 -14.35 7.60 6.96
CA LYS A 75 -14.28 9.06 6.99
C LYS A 75 -13.99 9.58 5.60
N LEU A 76 -14.72 10.61 5.17
CA LEU A 76 -14.48 11.26 3.88
C LEU A 76 -13.07 11.83 3.77
N GLU A 77 -12.50 12.30 4.89
CA GLU A 77 -11.12 12.77 4.96
C GLU A 77 -10.11 11.67 4.58
N TRP A 78 -10.36 10.41 4.93
CA TRP A 78 -9.48 9.30 4.54
C TRP A 78 -9.48 9.08 3.02
N LEU A 79 -10.63 9.25 2.36
CA LEU A 79 -10.68 9.19 0.91
C LEU A 79 -9.92 10.36 0.27
N GLN A 80 -10.03 11.57 0.82
CA GLN A 80 -9.26 12.71 0.33
C GLN A 80 -7.76 12.49 0.49
N GLN A 81 -7.33 11.97 1.64
CA GLN A 81 -5.94 11.60 1.89
C GLN A 81 -5.47 10.48 0.94
N LEU A 82 -6.34 9.51 0.62
CA LEU A 82 -6.00 8.39 -0.25
C LEU A 82 -5.81 8.84 -1.68
N ILE A 83 -6.75 9.64 -2.20
CA ILE A 83 -6.65 10.24 -3.53
C ILE A 83 -5.37 11.07 -3.61
N LYS A 84 -5.12 11.92 -2.61
CA LYS A 84 -3.92 12.78 -2.61
C LYS A 84 -2.62 11.98 -2.64
N VAL A 85 -2.46 10.97 -1.79
CA VAL A 85 -1.21 10.18 -1.78
C VAL A 85 -1.01 9.40 -3.08
N VAL A 86 -2.09 8.94 -3.70
CA VAL A 86 -2.04 8.29 -5.02
C VAL A 86 -1.68 9.30 -6.11
N ASP A 87 -2.28 10.50 -6.11
CA ASP A 87 -1.94 11.57 -7.05
C ASP A 87 -0.46 11.98 -6.90
N ASP A 88 0.04 12.15 -5.68
CA ASP A 88 1.44 12.51 -5.42
C ASP A 88 2.39 11.39 -5.90
N LEU A 89 2.04 10.12 -5.67
CA LEU A 89 2.80 8.98 -6.18
C LEU A 89 2.82 8.94 -7.71
N ASP A 90 1.64 9.02 -8.33
CA ASP A 90 1.47 8.83 -9.76
C ASP A 90 2.02 10.01 -10.57
N LEU A 91 1.66 11.23 -10.16
CA LEU A 91 1.90 12.45 -10.95
C LEU A 91 3.19 13.17 -10.56
N GLU A 92 3.58 13.15 -9.28
CA GLU A 92 4.81 13.83 -8.83
C GLU A 92 6.02 12.88 -8.83
N TYR A 93 5.84 11.63 -8.40
CA TYR A 93 6.96 10.70 -8.23
C TYR A 93 7.12 9.72 -9.40
N GLY A 94 6.13 9.62 -10.28
CA GLY A 94 6.12 8.68 -11.40
C GLY A 94 6.15 7.23 -10.93
N ILE A 95 5.52 6.95 -9.80
CA ILE A 95 5.47 5.64 -9.14
C ILE A 95 4.00 5.25 -8.97
N THR A 96 3.64 4.07 -9.47
CA THR A 96 2.37 3.43 -9.11
C THR A 96 2.60 2.43 -7.97
N HIS A 97 1.67 2.32 -7.04
CA HIS A 97 1.68 1.34 -5.95
C HIS A 97 1.26 -0.06 -6.43
N GLN A 98 0.27 -0.16 -7.32
CA GLN A 98 -0.28 -1.40 -7.90
C GLN A 98 -0.93 -2.38 -6.90
N ASP A 99 -1.18 -1.94 -5.67
CA ASP A 99 -1.87 -2.75 -4.65
C ASP A 99 -2.60 -1.88 -3.61
N ILE A 100 -3.31 -0.86 -4.07
CA ILE A 100 -4.16 -0.02 -3.20
C ILE A 100 -5.34 -0.86 -2.70
N ALA A 101 -5.31 -1.21 -1.41
CA ALA A 101 -6.30 -2.06 -0.74
C ALA A 101 -6.36 -1.76 0.77
N PRO A 102 -7.48 -2.08 1.48
CA PRO A 102 -7.60 -1.84 2.92
C PRO A 102 -6.48 -2.46 3.78
N ARG A 103 -5.94 -3.62 3.37
CA ARG A 103 -4.81 -4.29 4.04
C ARG A 103 -3.50 -3.49 4.02
N ASN A 104 -3.35 -2.60 3.03
CA ASN A 104 -2.17 -1.75 2.82
C ASN A 104 -2.38 -0.31 3.31
N LEU A 105 -3.49 -0.06 4.04
CA LEU A 105 -3.80 1.24 4.64
C LEU A 105 -3.85 1.09 6.16
N LEU A 106 -2.87 1.69 6.85
CA LEU A 106 -2.82 1.78 8.31
C LEU A 106 -3.49 3.08 8.79
N ILE A 107 -3.85 3.13 10.08
CA ILE A 107 -4.27 4.38 10.73
C ILE A 107 -3.18 4.86 11.69
N ASP A 108 -2.79 6.12 11.52
CA ASP A 108 -2.10 6.88 12.56
C ASP A 108 -3.13 7.38 13.58
N GLU A 109 -3.20 6.76 14.75
CA GLU A 109 -4.15 7.14 15.81
C GLU A 109 -3.91 8.55 16.35
N SER A 110 -2.69 9.10 16.20
CA SER A 110 -2.35 10.42 16.74
C SER A 110 -2.90 11.57 15.88
N THR A 111 -2.97 11.35 14.57
CA THR A 111 -3.44 12.33 13.58
C THR A 111 -4.76 11.91 12.93
N ASP A 112 -5.27 10.73 13.26
CA ASP A 112 -6.47 10.13 12.67
C ASP A 112 -6.41 10.05 11.13
N SER A 113 -5.21 9.81 10.61
CA SER A 113 -4.91 9.83 9.18
C SER A 113 -4.58 8.44 8.65
N ILE A 114 -4.89 8.19 7.37
CA ILE A 114 -4.47 6.97 6.69
C ILE A 114 -2.98 7.03 6.34
N MET A 115 -2.36 5.87 6.33
CA MET A 115 -0.95 5.68 6.06
C MET A 115 -0.77 4.51 5.10
N LEU A 116 -0.34 4.79 3.87
CA LEU A 116 -0.05 3.79 2.85
C LEU A 116 1.29 3.12 3.12
N PHE A 117 1.35 1.79 2.94
CA PHE A 117 2.57 0.99 3.07
C PHE A 117 2.53 -0.22 2.14
N ASP A 118 3.63 -0.98 2.11
CA ASP A 118 3.79 -2.22 1.33
C ASP A 118 3.94 -2.02 -0.18
N PHE A 119 5.09 -1.47 -0.57
CA PHE A 119 5.45 -1.13 -1.96
C PHE A 119 6.02 -2.33 -2.74
N ASN A 120 5.65 -3.56 -2.41
CA ASN A 120 6.18 -4.78 -3.00
C ASN A 120 5.82 -4.94 -4.50
N PHE A 121 4.66 -4.43 -4.93
CA PHE A 121 4.21 -4.38 -6.31
C PHE A 121 4.46 -3.04 -7.00
N ALA A 122 4.98 -2.04 -6.27
CA ALA A 122 5.14 -0.70 -6.82
C ALA A 122 6.09 -0.70 -8.03
N ALA A 123 5.76 0.09 -9.04
CA ALA A 123 6.54 0.21 -10.28
C ALA A 123 6.73 1.67 -10.67
N ARG A 124 7.79 1.94 -11.44
CA ARG A 124 8.06 3.27 -12.01
C ARG A 124 7.47 3.32 -13.41
N MET A 125 6.71 4.36 -13.72
CA MET A 125 6.04 4.48 -15.03
C MET A 125 7.03 4.72 -16.17
N ASP A 126 8.11 5.48 -15.90
CA ASP A 126 9.06 5.94 -16.93
C ASP A 126 10.27 5.04 -17.13
N CYS A 127 10.31 3.86 -16.50
CA CYS A 127 11.46 2.97 -16.57
C CYS A 127 10.99 1.59 -17.03
N PRO A 128 11.16 1.23 -18.32
CA PRO A 128 11.02 -0.16 -18.73
C PRO A 128 12.01 -0.99 -17.92
N SER A 129 11.48 -1.89 -17.08
CA SER A 129 12.34 -2.79 -16.33
C SER A 129 12.76 -3.94 -17.24
N PRO A 130 14.02 -4.38 -17.22
CA PRO A 130 14.42 -5.62 -17.89
C PRO A 130 13.81 -6.88 -17.23
N VAL A 131 13.06 -6.73 -16.12
CA VAL A 131 12.39 -7.80 -15.39
C VAL A 131 10.88 -7.61 -15.49
N GLU A 132 10.16 -8.52 -16.14
CA GLU A 132 8.71 -8.46 -16.37
C GLU A 132 7.90 -8.24 -15.07
N SER A 133 8.36 -8.79 -13.93
CA SER A 133 7.69 -8.60 -12.63
C SER A 133 7.84 -7.19 -12.04
N GLU A 134 8.49 -6.27 -12.74
CA GLU A 134 8.72 -4.91 -12.29
C GLU A 134 8.02 -3.84 -13.13
N GLU A 135 7.31 -4.26 -14.18
CA GLU A 135 6.60 -3.36 -15.07
C GLU A 135 5.27 -2.89 -14.48
N TYR A 136 4.81 -1.75 -14.99
CA TYR A 136 3.44 -1.27 -14.77
C TYR A 136 2.46 -2.27 -15.38
N VAL A 137 1.46 -2.69 -14.60
CA VAL A 137 0.37 -3.56 -15.03
C VAL A 137 -0.90 -2.74 -15.07
N GLU A 138 -1.47 -2.53 -16.26
CA GLU A 138 -2.66 -1.70 -16.45
C GLU A 138 -3.86 -2.18 -15.60
N ASP A 139 -4.02 -3.49 -15.44
CA ASP A 139 -5.09 -4.08 -14.62
C ASP A 139 -4.98 -3.76 -13.11
N ARG A 140 -3.78 -3.34 -12.67
CA ARG A 140 -3.47 -2.93 -11.29
C ARG A 140 -3.42 -1.41 -11.11
N ASN A 141 -4.00 -0.66 -12.04
CA ASN A 141 -4.08 0.79 -11.97
C ASN A 141 -4.58 1.30 -10.59
N ASP A 142 -3.87 2.28 -10.01
CA ASP A 142 -4.16 2.73 -8.65
C ASP A 142 -5.50 3.45 -8.52
N ILE A 143 -6.00 4.10 -9.57
CA ILE A 143 -7.34 4.73 -9.57
C ILE A 143 -8.42 3.66 -9.39
N LYS A 144 -8.31 2.54 -10.13
CA LYS A 144 -9.17 1.37 -9.95
C LYS A 144 -9.06 0.82 -8.52
N GLY A 145 -7.83 0.78 -7.98
CA GLY A 145 -7.55 0.40 -6.60
C GLY A 145 -8.23 1.30 -5.55
N VAL A 146 -8.22 2.63 -5.74
CA VAL A 146 -8.90 3.60 -4.86
C VAL A 146 -10.41 3.38 -4.88
N ILE A 147 -11.00 3.19 -6.06
CA ILE A 147 -12.45 2.97 -6.23
C ILE A 147 -12.89 1.72 -5.46
N PHE A 148 -12.25 0.58 -5.68
CA PHE A 148 -12.61 -0.65 -4.98
C PHE A 148 -12.35 -0.57 -3.48
N THR A 149 -11.28 0.10 -3.07
CA THR A 149 -10.94 0.27 -1.65
C THR A 149 -12.00 1.10 -0.94
N THR A 150 -12.47 2.16 -1.60
CA THR A 150 -13.56 3.00 -1.09
C THR A 150 -14.85 2.21 -0.97
N TYR A 151 -15.21 1.44 -2.00
CA TYR A 151 -16.37 0.55 -1.97
C TYR A 151 -16.30 -0.44 -0.79
N GLU A 152 -15.16 -1.11 -0.62
CA GLU A 152 -14.94 -2.09 0.45
C GLU A 152 -15.05 -1.50 1.85
N ILE A 153 -14.44 -0.33 2.08
CA ILE A 153 -14.46 0.28 3.42
C ILE A 153 -15.89 0.74 3.77
N ILE A 154 -16.65 1.23 2.79
CA ILE A 154 -18.03 1.70 3.01
C ILE A 154 -18.99 0.52 3.19
N THR A 155 -18.90 -0.51 2.34
CA THR A 155 -19.90 -1.59 2.27
C THR A 155 -19.51 -2.84 3.07
N GLN A 156 -18.23 -2.97 3.43
CA GLN A 156 -17.62 -4.19 3.98
C GLN A 156 -17.70 -5.40 3.03
N ASP A 157 -18.05 -5.20 1.76
CA ASP A 157 -18.07 -6.23 0.72
C ASP A 157 -16.73 -6.25 -0.03
N ASN A 158 -15.99 -7.34 0.10
CA ASN A 158 -14.71 -7.58 -0.57
C ASN A 158 -14.80 -8.53 -1.78
N SER A 159 -16.02 -8.90 -2.21
CA SER A 159 -16.21 -9.86 -3.30
C SER A 159 -15.63 -9.40 -4.63
N LEU A 160 -15.63 -8.10 -4.91
CA LEU A 160 -15.02 -7.54 -6.12
C LEU A 160 -13.49 -7.66 -6.10
N ARG A 161 -12.86 -7.63 -4.91
CA ARG A 161 -11.41 -7.79 -4.76
C ARG A 161 -10.93 -9.22 -4.97
N ASN A 162 -11.81 -10.19 -4.69
CA ASN A 162 -11.48 -11.62 -4.82
C ASN A 162 -11.43 -12.07 -6.28
N ILE A 163 -11.84 -11.21 -7.21
CA ILE A 163 -11.74 -11.42 -8.65
C ILE A 163 -10.30 -11.06 -9.08
N PRO A 164 -9.65 -11.84 -9.98
CA PRO A 164 -8.37 -11.48 -10.57
C PRO A 164 -8.36 -10.05 -11.14
N HIS A 165 -7.23 -9.36 -11.11
CA HIS A 165 -7.15 -7.94 -11.47
C HIS A 165 -7.59 -7.68 -12.91
N GLU A 166 -7.24 -8.60 -13.81
CA GLU A 166 -7.61 -8.63 -15.24
C GLU A 166 -9.12 -8.78 -15.49
N ASP A 167 -9.83 -9.42 -14.56
CA ASP A 167 -11.27 -9.69 -14.66
C ASP A 167 -12.11 -8.66 -13.88
N GLN A 168 -11.47 -7.81 -13.07
CA GLN A 168 -12.17 -6.77 -12.31
C GLN A 168 -12.68 -5.67 -13.25
N ASN A 169 -13.98 -5.41 -13.23
CA ASN A 169 -14.59 -4.28 -13.95
C ASN A 169 -15.34 -3.34 -12.99
N ILE A 170 -15.05 -2.03 -13.11
CA ILE A 170 -15.71 -0.95 -12.37
C ILE A 170 -17.24 -0.95 -12.61
N ASP A 171 -17.71 -1.31 -13.80
CA ASP A 171 -19.15 -1.37 -14.11
C ASP A 171 -19.91 -2.33 -13.19
N SER A 172 -19.22 -3.35 -12.64
CA SER A 172 -19.80 -4.30 -11.69
C SER A 172 -20.25 -3.62 -10.39
N LEU A 173 -19.66 -2.47 -10.03
CA LEU A 173 -20.06 -1.69 -8.86
C LEU A 173 -21.48 -1.15 -9.03
N THR A 174 -21.82 -0.64 -10.21
CA THR A 174 -23.14 -0.09 -10.52
C THR A 174 -24.21 -1.16 -10.32
N SER A 175 -24.01 -2.36 -10.88
CA SER A 175 -24.94 -3.47 -10.71
C SER A 175 -25.10 -3.90 -9.25
N LYS A 176 -24.02 -3.82 -8.44
CA LYS A 176 -24.09 -4.14 -7.01
C LYS A 176 -24.83 -3.08 -6.19
N ILE A 177 -24.63 -1.81 -6.51
CA ILE A 177 -25.32 -0.69 -5.83
C ILE A 177 -26.81 -0.73 -6.17
N GLU A 178 -27.18 -0.88 -7.44
CA GLU A 178 -28.59 -0.96 -7.87
C GLU A 178 -29.32 -2.18 -7.31
N GLY A 179 -28.62 -3.32 -7.19
CA GLY A 179 -29.18 -4.53 -6.57
C GLY A 179 -29.46 -4.39 -5.07
N GLN A 180 -28.85 -3.42 -4.37
CA GLN A 180 -29.09 -3.15 -2.95
C GLN A 180 -30.27 -2.21 -2.69
N GLU A 181 -30.72 -1.43 -3.69
CA GLU A 181 -31.88 -0.53 -3.57
C GLU A 181 -33.24 -1.24 -3.76
N SER A 182 -33.22 -2.54 -4.07
CA SER A 182 -34.42 -3.34 -4.37
C SER A 182 -35.05 -4.05 -3.16
N VAL A 183 -34.76 -3.62 -1.92
CA VAL A 183 -35.27 -4.21 -0.65
C VAL A 183 -36.07 -3.21 0.16
#